data_AF-A0A8R1UYP9-F1
#
_entry.id   AF-A0A8R1UYP9-F1
#
_cell.length_a   1.000
_cell.length_b   1.000
_cell.length_c   1.000
_cell.angle_alpha   90.00
_cell.angle_beta   90.00
_cell.angle_gamma   90.00
#
_symmetry.space_group_name_H-M   'P 1'
#
loop_
_entity.id
_entity.type
_entity.pdbx_description
1 polymer ?
#
loop_
_entity_poly.entity_id
_entity_poly.type
_entity_poly.pdbx_seq_one_letter_code
_entity_poly.pdbx_strand_id
1 'polypeptide(L)'
;MTPLKIPLPAAARGGTGVRYASQESVDLLSTKVDKMMSKGRAPYALVAYSIHHPSLYIPLASTTRHVYEACMKAIDEKAEYAEKEKRAVIIAEESTPTETLKKDEKLVADLIKYTESDVVQKAFTDGKISHHRHPSDRAGKRRPIKIAFQSKELRDTFLNGIRLKKGHPPPLISPSSYVRKDLTPHQLMLEREAKNEALTKNLSAGKIIFGVRDYTVISYRTPRPLPQDYGKTHEARTQTRAADQSSAGSLSSTPLSSVSDAHSAAPSSSTRAPPSVSHVTTRTKRDHPPK
;
A
#
# COMPACT_ATOMS: atom_id res chain seq x y z
N MET A 1 -7.42 -28.88 34.23
CA MET A 1 -6.54 -30.07 34.26
C MET A 1 -5.52 -29.94 33.14
N THR A 2 -4.26 -29.69 33.46
CA THR A 2 -3.16 -29.70 32.48
C THR A 2 -2.83 -31.14 32.13
N PRO A 3 -2.74 -31.53 30.85
CA PRO A 3 -2.33 -32.87 30.49
C PRO A 3 -0.87 -33.08 30.93
N LEU A 4 -0.64 -34.11 31.74
CA LEU A 4 0.70 -34.55 32.14
C LEU A 4 1.46 -35.01 30.89
N LYS A 5 2.47 -34.24 30.48
CA LYS A 5 3.37 -34.62 29.39
C LYS A 5 4.23 -35.79 29.86
N ILE A 6 3.97 -36.97 29.30
CA ILE A 6 4.73 -38.19 29.55
C ILE A 6 6.10 -38.04 28.84
N PRO A 7 7.23 -38.19 29.55
CA PRO A 7 8.55 -38.13 28.92
C PRO A 7 8.74 -39.24 27.88
N LEU A 8 9.53 -38.99 26.84
CA LEU A 8 9.85 -40.02 25.83
C LEU A 8 10.44 -41.29 26.49
N PRO A 9 9.99 -42.49 26.04
CA PRO A 9 10.49 -43.77 26.55
C PRO A 9 11.99 -43.93 26.28
N ALA A 10 12.69 -44.64 27.16
CA ALA A 10 14.15 -44.79 27.12
C ALA A 10 14.68 -45.36 25.78
N ALA A 11 13.89 -46.17 25.09
CA ALA A 11 14.22 -46.71 23.76
C ALA A 11 14.32 -45.65 22.64
N ALA A 12 13.71 -44.46 22.84
CA ALA A 12 13.81 -43.32 21.93
C ALA A 12 14.99 -42.39 22.25
N ARG A 13 15.70 -42.63 23.37
CA ARG A 13 16.92 -41.92 23.77
C ARG A 13 18.12 -42.72 23.24
N GLY A 14 18.42 -42.52 21.96
CA GLY A 14 19.28 -43.40 21.17
C GLY A 14 20.65 -43.78 21.78
N GLY A 15 21.06 -45.02 21.53
CA GLY A 15 22.45 -45.45 21.61
C GLY A 15 23.32 -44.84 20.49
N THR A 16 24.63 -44.99 20.65
CA THR A 16 25.69 -44.39 19.81
C THR A 16 25.42 -44.54 18.31
N GLY A 17 25.19 -43.41 17.62
CA GLY A 17 25.22 -43.32 16.16
C GLY A 17 23.96 -42.74 15.49
N VAL A 18 22.82 -42.67 16.18
CA VAL A 18 21.57 -42.13 15.59
C VAL A 18 21.13 -40.87 16.34
N ARG A 19 21.21 -39.71 15.69
CA ARG A 19 20.71 -38.42 16.24
C ARG A 19 19.19 -38.35 16.09
N TYR A 20 18.45 -38.90 17.05
CA TYR A 20 17.02 -38.59 17.17
C TYR A 20 16.82 -37.17 17.72
N ALA A 21 15.69 -36.56 17.37
CA ALA A 21 15.28 -35.25 17.86
C ALA A 21 15.34 -35.20 19.40
N SER A 22 16.01 -34.20 19.98
CA SER A 22 16.09 -34.04 21.43
C SER A 22 14.69 -33.74 22.00
N GLN A 23 14.43 -34.16 23.25
CA GLN A 23 13.18 -33.85 23.94
C GLN A 23 12.87 -32.34 23.91
N GLU A 24 13.90 -31.50 24.07
CA GLU A 24 13.79 -30.04 23.95
C GLU A 24 13.29 -29.59 22.56
N SER A 25 13.78 -30.21 21.48
CA SER A 25 13.33 -29.89 20.12
C SER A 25 11.88 -30.30 19.87
N VAL A 26 11.44 -31.42 20.47
CA VAL A 26 10.05 -31.90 20.42
C VAL A 26 9.14 -30.97 21.22
N ASP A 27 9.57 -30.53 22.39
CA ASP A 27 8.81 -29.60 23.23
C ASP A 27 8.70 -28.20 22.61
N LEU A 28 9.77 -27.73 21.96
CA LEU A 28 9.76 -26.48 21.21
C LEU A 28 8.78 -26.57 20.01
N LEU A 29 8.80 -27.69 19.29
CA LEU A 29 7.89 -27.93 18.18
C LEU A 29 6.43 -28.03 18.66
N SER A 30 6.17 -28.79 19.73
CA SER A 30 4.86 -28.89 20.39
C SER A 30 4.32 -27.52 20.79
N THR A 31 5.13 -26.69 21.44
CA THR A 31 4.73 -25.34 21.83
C THR A 31 4.38 -24.47 20.62
N LYS A 32 5.13 -24.63 19.52
CA LYS A 32 4.90 -23.90 18.26
C LYS A 32 3.62 -24.36 17.56
N VAL A 33 3.33 -25.66 17.58
CA VAL A 33 2.07 -26.26 17.08
C VAL A 33 0.89 -25.82 17.93
N ASP A 34 1.00 -25.83 19.26
CA ASP A 34 -0.06 -25.36 20.16
C ASP A 34 -0.36 -23.86 19.97
N LYS A 35 0.69 -23.05 19.75
CA LYS A 35 0.55 -21.63 19.40
C LYS A 35 -0.08 -21.42 18.02
N MET A 36 0.15 -22.34 17.08
CA MET A 36 -0.49 -22.32 15.77
C MET A 36 -1.97 -22.73 15.88
N MET A 37 -2.29 -23.78 16.64
CA MET A 37 -3.64 -24.28 16.85
C MET A 37 -4.51 -23.28 17.63
N SER A 38 -3.95 -22.60 18.63
CA SER A 38 -4.65 -21.53 19.37
C SER A 38 -4.96 -20.32 18.48
N LYS A 39 -4.05 -19.94 17.58
CA LYS A 39 -4.29 -18.87 16.59
C LYS A 39 -5.21 -19.30 15.45
N GLY A 40 -5.19 -20.57 15.07
CA GLY A 40 -6.08 -21.17 14.07
C GLY A 40 -7.48 -21.48 14.59
N ARG A 41 -7.71 -21.48 15.91
CA ARG A 41 -9.01 -21.83 16.50
C ARG A 41 -10.15 -20.88 16.08
N ALA A 42 -9.85 -19.62 15.77
CA ALA A 42 -10.84 -18.65 15.30
C ALA A 42 -11.40 -19.00 13.90
N PRO A 43 -10.58 -19.25 12.85
CA PRO A 43 -11.10 -19.73 11.58
C PRO A 43 -11.64 -21.17 11.64
N TYR A 44 -11.08 -22.07 12.46
CA TYR A 44 -11.63 -23.42 12.65
C TYR A 44 -13.01 -23.43 13.34
N ALA A 45 -13.26 -22.50 14.27
CA ALA A 45 -14.58 -22.36 14.90
C ALA A 45 -15.64 -21.89 13.88
N LEU A 46 -15.27 -21.03 12.93
CA LEU A 46 -16.14 -20.65 11.81
C LEU A 46 -16.43 -21.83 10.87
N VAL A 47 -15.43 -22.68 10.61
CA VAL A 47 -15.63 -23.93 9.82
C VAL A 47 -16.50 -24.93 10.58
N ALA A 48 -16.31 -25.09 11.90
CA ALA A 48 -17.11 -25.99 12.74
C ALA A 48 -18.56 -25.53 12.91
N TYR A 49 -18.81 -24.20 12.92
CA TYR A 49 -20.16 -23.64 12.98
C TYR A 49 -20.98 -24.00 11.74
N SER A 50 -20.34 -24.10 10.55
CA SER A 50 -20.98 -24.58 9.32
C SER A 50 -21.32 -26.08 9.34
N ILE A 51 -20.63 -26.88 10.16
CA ILE A 51 -20.88 -28.34 10.24
C ILE A 51 -22.17 -28.66 11.03
N HIS A 52 -22.59 -27.77 11.94
CA HIS A 52 -23.80 -27.96 12.74
C HIS A 52 -25.08 -27.34 12.15
N HIS A 53 -25.00 -26.67 11.00
CA HIS A 53 -26.15 -26.13 10.25
C HIS A 53 -26.17 -26.70 8.81
N PRO A 54 -26.99 -27.74 8.52
CA PRO A 54 -26.96 -28.44 7.24
C PRO A 54 -27.50 -27.63 6.04
N SER A 55 -27.93 -26.37 6.23
CA SER A 55 -28.41 -25.50 5.16
C SER A 55 -27.31 -24.71 4.42
N LEU A 56 -26.04 -24.85 4.82
CA LEU A 56 -24.89 -24.16 4.23
C LEU A 56 -23.82 -25.16 3.78
N TYR A 57 -24.20 -26.08 2.88
CA TYR A 57 -23.28 -27.05 2.30
C TYR A 57 -22.34 -26.36 1.30
N ILE A 58 -21.25 -25.77 1.80
CA ILE A 58 -20.09 -25.43 0.98
C ILE A 58 -19.20 -26.68 0.95
N PRO A 59 -18.81 -27.20 -0.23
CA PRO A 59 -18.05 -28.45 -0.30
C PRO A 59 -16.75 -28.36 0.51
N LEU A 60 -16.58 -29.20 1.53
CA LEU A 60 -15.41 -29.22 2.42
C LEU A 60 -14.07 -29.34 1.66
N ALA A 61 -14.06 -30.03 0.52
CA ALA A 61 -12.90 -30.13 -0.38
C ALA A 61 -12.54 -28.78 -1.02
N SER A 62 -13.55 -27.96 -1.35
CA SER A 62 -13.37 -26.60 -1.87
C SER A 62 -12.75 -25.72 -0.78
N THR A 63 -13.31 -25.73 0.43
CA THR A 63 -12.78 -24.94 1.55
C THR A 63 -11.35 -25.33 1.92
N THR A 64 -11.04 -26.63 1.94
CA THR A 64 -9.69 -27.13 2.26
C THR A 64 -8.67 -26.69 1.21
N ARG A 65 -9.04 -26.74 -0.07
CA ARG A 65 -8.20 -26.25 -1.17
C ARG A 65 -7.95 -24.75 -1.07
N HIS A 66 -8.99 -23.95 -0.84
CA HIS A 66 -8.85 -22.50 -0.66
C HIS A 66 -7.95 -22.14 0.54
N VAL A 67 -8.08 -22.87 1.66
CA VAL A 67 -7.21 -22.67 2.83
C VAL A 67 -5.77 -23.04 2.51
N TYR A 68 -5.54 -24.16 1.83
CA TYR A 68 -4.20 -24.57 1.42
C TYR A 68 -3.56 -23.56 0.47
N GLU A 69 -4.27 -23.13 -0.57
CA GLU A 69 -3.81 -22.11 -1.53
C GLU A 69 -3.50 -20.78 -0.83
N ALA A 70 -4.35 -20.34 0.11
CA ALA A 70 -4.10 -19.14 0.91
C ALA A 70 -2.85 -19.27 1.80
N CYS A 71 -2.63 -20.44 2.41
CA CYS A 71 -1.44 -20.71 3.22
C CYS A 71 -0.16 -20.71 2.36
N MET A 72 -0.19 -21.35 1.19
CA MET A 72 0.97 -21.37 0.27
C MET A 72 1.31 -19.96 -0.20
N LYS A 73 0.29 -19.18 -0.61
CA LYS A 73 0.45 -17.78 -0.96
C LYS A 73 1.04 -16.95 0.19
N ALA A 74 0.60 -17.18 1.43
CA ALA A 74 1.15 -16.49 2.60
C ALA A 74 2.62 -16.85 2.88
N ILE A 75 3.04 -18.09 2.59
CA ILE A 75 4.43 -18.54 2.70
C ILE A 75 5.28 -17.87 1.63
N ASP A 76 4.81 -17.86 0.38
CA ASP A 76 5.52 -17.30 -0.76
C ASP A 76 5.68 -15.78 -0.64
N GLU A 77 4.62 -15.08 -0.21
CA GLU A 77 4.63 -13.62 -0.03
C GLU A 77 5.38 -13.17 1.24
N LYS A 78 5.74 -14.08 2.15
CA LYS A 78 6.35 -13.74 3.45
C LYS A 78 7.58 -12.83 3.32
N ALA A 79 8.42 -13.11 2.32
CA ALA A 79 9.62 -12.31 2.07
C ALA A 79 9.27 -10.89 1.62
N GLU A 80 8.28 -10.75 0.73
CA GLU A 80 7.79 -9.45 0.27
C GLU A 80 7.21 -8.63 1.43
N TYR A 81 6.37 -9.25 2.27
CA TYR A 81 5.84 -8.58 3.46
C TYR A 81 6.94 -8.13 4.41
N ALA A 82 7.92 -8.99 4.69
CA ALA A 82 9.03 -8.66 5.59
C ALA A 82 9.87 -7.49 5.08
N GLU A 83 10.09 -7.40 3.75
CA GLU A 83 10.79 -6.27 3.15
C GLU A 83 9.95 -4.99 3.22
N LYS A 84 8.66 -5.05 2.87
CA LYS A 84 7.75 -3.89 2.91
C LYS A 84 7.48 -3.38 4.32
N GLU A 85 7.44 -4.26 5.31
CA GLU A 85 7.31 -3.86 6.72
C GLU A 85 8.47 -2.99 7.21
N LYS A 86 9.63 -3.04 6.56
CA LYS A 86 10.78 -2.19 6.87
C LYS A 86 10.86 -0.95 6.00
N ARG A 87 9.85 -0.66 5.18
CA ARG A 87 9.85 0.48 4.25
C ARG A 87 8.74 1.48 4.52
N ALA A 88 9.04 2.74 4.23
CA ALA A 88 8.06 3.81 4.10
C ALA A 88 8.14 4.41 2.69
N VAL A 89 7.06 5.08 2.28
CA VAL A 89 6.94 5.74 0.98
C VAL A 89 6.54 7.18 1.20
N ILE A 90 7.31 8.09 0.60
CA ILE A 90 6.92 9.48 0.40
C ILE A 90 6.27 9.58 -0.98
N ILE A 91 5.04 10.04 -1.01
CA ILE A 91 4.34 10.42 -2.22
C ILE A 91 4.45 11.95 -2.30
N ALA A 92 5.16 12.44 -3.32
CA ALA A 92 5.36 13.86 -3.58
C ALA A 92 4.82 14.22 -4.96
N GLU A 93 4.03 15.29 -5.05
CA GLU A 93 3.38 15.69 -6.30
C GLU A 93 4.29 16.54 -7.22
N GLU A 94 5.29 17.22 -6.65
CA GLU A 94 6.09 18.19 -7.39
C GLU A 94 7.11 17.53 -8.33
N SER A 95 6.90 17.74 -9.63
CA SER A 95 7.93 17.64 -10.66
C SER A 95 8.66 18.98 -10.76
N THR A 96 9.62 19.23 -9.86
CA THR A 96 10.67 20.20 -10.24
C THR A 96 11.55 19.53 -11.29
N PRO A 97 11.95 20.21 -12.38
CA PRO A 97 12.68 19.60 -13.51
C PRO A 97 14.07 19.06 -13.14
N THR A 98 14.51 19.27 -11.91
CA THR A 98 15.70 18.67 -11.31
C THR A 98 15.27 17.77 -10.16
N GLU A 99 14.82 16.55 -10.48
CA GLU A 99 14.70 15.45 -9.52
C GLU A 99 16.12 15.01 -9.13
N THR A 100 16.74 15.76 -8.21
CA THR A 100 18.13 15.53 -7.81
C THR A 100 18.15 14.72 -6.51
N LEU A 101 18.99 13.69 -6.45
CA LEU A 101 19.23 12.89 -5.23
C LEU A 101 19.48 13.78 -4.00
N LYS A 102 20.17 14.91 -4.16
CA LYS A 102 20.41 15.89 -3.09
C LYS A 102 19.14 16.50 -2.49
N LYS A 103 18.10 16.75 -3.32
CA LYS A 103 16.82 17.26 -2.84
C LYS A 103 16.06 16.19 -2.08
N ASP A 104 16.09 14.95 -2.57
CA ASP A 104 15.46 13.82 -1.91
C ASP A 104 16.11 13.54 -0.55
N GLU A 105 17.45 13.56 -0.51
CA GLU A 105 18.22 13.41 0.72
C GLU A 105 17.88 14.50 1.73
N LYS A 106 17.81 15.76 1.29
CA LYS A 106 17.38 16.88 2.14
C LYS A 106 15.95 16.69 2.65
N LEU A 107 15.01 16.30 1.79
CA LEU A 107 13.62 16.05 2.17
C LEU A 107 13.52 14.95 3.23
N VAL A 108 14.25 13.85 3.04
CA VAL A 108 14.29 12.72 3.99
C VAL A 108 14.93 13.17 5.31
N ALA A 109 16.03 13.92 5.26
CA ALA A 109 16.68 14.47 6.45
C ALA A 109 15.75 15.42 7.23
N ASP A 110 15.06 16.33 6.53
CA ASP A 110 14.12 17.28 7.13
C ASP A 110 12.92 16.56 7.76
N LEU A 111 12.40 15.51 7.12
CA LEU A 111 11.35 14.66 7.69
C LEU A 111 11.83 13.90 8.93
N ILE A 112 13.05 13.38 8.93
CA ILE A 112 13.63 12.69 10.08
C ILE A 112 13.83 13.66 11.23
N LYS A 113 14.35 14.86 10.96
CA LYS A 113 14.47 15.92 11.95
C LYS A 113 13.10 16.32 12.51
N TYR A 114 12.09 16.40 11.66
CA TYR A 114 10.71 16.69 12.06
C TYR A 114 10.14 15.63 13.02
N THR A 115 10.61 14.39 13.00
CA THR A 115 10.14 13.39 13.97
C THR A 115 10.63 13.62 15.40
N GLU A 116 11.68 14.43 15.62
CA GLU A 116 12.30 14.67 16.95
C GLU A 116 12.66 13.39 17.72
N SER A 117 12.86 12.28 17.02
CA SER A 117 13.26 11.01 17.63
C SER A 117 14.76 10.83 17.51
N ASP A 118 15.46 10.82 18.65
CA ASP A 118 16.91 10.59 18.73
C ASP A 118 17.31 9.25 18.08
N VAL A 119 16.46 8.23 18.24
CA VAL A 119 16.69 6.89 17.69
C VAL A 119 16.69 6.92 16.16
N VAL A 120 15.74 7.64 15.56
CA VAL A 120 15.61 7.72 14.09
C VAL A 120 16.70 8.64 13.52
N GLN A 121 17.01 9.75 14.19
CA GLN A 121 18.09 10.66 13.80
C GLN A 121 19.45 9.97 13.84
N LYS A 122 19.75 9.23 14.92
CA LYS A 122 20.98 8.45 15.03
C LYS A 122 21.07 7.35 13.95
N ALA A 123 19.96 6.65 13.69
CA ALA A 123 19.94 5.65 12.62
C ALA A 123 20.20 6.27 11.23
N PHE A 124 19.79 7.51 11.01
CA PHE A 124 20.09 8.25 9.78
C PHE A 124 21.58 8.61 9.68
N THR A 125 22.16 9.18 10.75
CA THR A 125 23.60 9.53 10.77
C THR A 125 24.51 8.30 10.67
N ASP A 126 24.09 7.17 11.22
CA ASP A 126 24.78 5.88 11.13
C ASP A 126 24.69 5.24 9.73
N GLY A 127 23.95 5.83 8.79
CA GLY A 127 23.75 5.26 7.44
C GLY A 127 22.85 4.03 7.40
N LYS A 128 22.04 3.79 8.45
CA LYS A 128 21.11 2.64 8.56
C LYS A 128 19.75 2.89 7.89
N ILE A 129 19.58 4.06 7.28
CA ILE A 129 18.39 4.45 6.54
C ILE A 129 18.83 4.80 5.12
N SER A 130 18.30 4.08 4.15
CA SER A 130 18.56 4.35 2.73
C SER A 130 17.28 4.81 2.03
N HIS A 131 17.43 5.56 0.95
CA HIS A 131 16.28 6.03 0.17
C HIS A 131 16.59 5.99 -1.32
N HIS A 132 15.57 5.76 -2.14
CA HIS A 132 15.67 5.83 -3.59
C HIS A 132 14.29 6.13 -4.21
N ARG A 133 14.29 6.72 -5.41
CA ARG A 133 13.07 6.86 -6.21
C ARG A 133 12.73 5.54 -6.90
N HIS A 134 11.45 5.18 -6.93
CA HIS A 134 10.97 3.94 -7.59
C HIS A 134 10.04 4.25 -8.77
N PRO A 135 10.13 3.54 -9.92
CA PRO A 135 11.13 2.52 -10.25
C PRO A 135 12.47 3.16 -10.68
N SER A 136 13.61 2.56 -10.31
CA SER A 136 14.95 3.18 -10.41
C SER A 136 15.39 3.52 -11.83
N ASP A 137 14.96 2.70 -12.78
CA ASP A 137 15.33 2.63 -14.19
C ASP A 137 14.63 3.65 -15.09
N ARG A 138 13.49 4.20 -14.66
CA ARG A 138 12.68 5.10 -15.49
C ARG A 138 12.78 6.54 -15.05
N ALA A 139 13.22 7.43 -15.93
CA ALA A 139 12.97 8.87 -15.75
C ALA A 139 11.47 9.12 -15.99
N GLY A 140 10.76 9.63 -14.99
CA GLY A 140 9.33 9.85 -15.07
C GLY A 140 8.89 10.86 -14.03
N LYS A 141 7.92 11.70 -14.38
CA LYS A 141 7.33 12.68 -13.47
C LYS A 141 6.60 11.92 -12.34
N ARG A 142 6.77 12.37 -11.10
CA ARG A 142 6.02 11.88 -9.91
C ARG A 142 6.40 10.47 -9.42
N ARG A 143 7.70 10.14 -9.42
CA ARG A 143 8.18 8.90 -8.81
C ARG A 143 8.13 8.97 -7.28
N PRO A 144 7.53 7.99 -6.59
CA PRO A 144 7.59 7.93 -5.13
C PRO A 144 9.01 7.67 -4.64
N ILE A 145 9.33 8.22 -3.46
CA ILE A 145 10.59 7.96 -2.76
C ILE A 145 10.33 6.83 -1.76
N LYS A 146 11.02 5.70 -1.93
CA LYS A 146 11.02 4.60 -0.98
C LYS A 146 12.15 4.81 0.02
N ILE A 147 11.83 4.74 1.31
CA ILE A 147 12.78 4.78 2.41
C ILE A 147 12.84 3.38 3.02
N ALA A 148 14.03 2.81 3.11
CA ALA A 148 14.29 1.53 3.76
C ALA A 148 14.95 1.75 5.12
N PHE A 149 14.41 1.06 6.12
CA PHE A 149 14.89 1.07 7.50
C PHE A 149 15.46 -0.31 7.86
N GLN A 150 16.37 -0.34 8.84
CA GLN A 150 16.94 -1.60 9.33
C GLN A 150 15.90 -2.52 10.00
N SER A 151 14.93 -1.93 10.70
CA SER A 151 13.90 -2.64 11.45
C SER A 151 12.51 -2.03 11.26
N LYS A 152 11.49 -2.87 11.47
CA LYS A 152 10.08 -2.45 11.49
C LYS A 152 9.83 -1.40 12.58
N GLU A 153 10.44 -1.58 13.74
CA GLU A 153 10.32 -0.67 14.88
C GLU A 153 10.84 0.73 14.54
N LEU A 154 11.99 0.84 13.87
CA LEU A 154 12.51 2.13 13.41
C LEU A 154 11.56 2.83 12.43
N ARG A 155 11.02 2.06 11.48
CA ARG A 155 10.03 2.56 10.53
C ARG A 155 8.75 3.03 11.23
N ASP A 156 8.27 2.27 12.21
CA ASP A 156 7.08 2.62 12.98
C ASP A 156 7.31 3.86 13.85
N THR A 157 8.47 3.99 14.50
CA THR A 157 8.86 5.20 15.26
C THR A 157 8.90 6.42 14.34
N PHE A 158 9.50 6.30 13.16
CA PHE A 158 9.51 7.37 12.16
C PHE A 158 8.09 7.80 11.75
N LEU A 159 7.25 6.84 11.35
CA LEU A 159 5.88 7.14 10.93
C LEU A 159 5.04 7.72 12.08
N ASN A 160 5.20 7.20 13.30
CA ASN A 160 4.50 7.70 14.47
C ASN A 160 4.94 9.12 14.81
N GLY A 161 6.23 9.43 14.75
CA GLY A 161 6.74 10.80 14.96
C GLY A 161 6.08 11.81 14.02
N ILE A 162 5.90 11.45 12.75
CA ILE A 162 5.16 12.29 11.78
C ILE A 162 3.68 12.40 12.16
N ARG A 163 3.04 11.30 12.55
CA ARG A 163 1.60 11.21 12.84
C ARG A 163 1.18 11.90 14.13
N LEU A 164 2.05 11.93 15.15
CA LEU A 164 1.76 12.53 16.45
C LEU A 164 1.61 14.05 16.35
N LYS A 165 2.34 14.67 15.42
CA LYS A 165 2.32 16.11 15.20
C LYS A 165 1.05 16.52 14.47
N LYS A 166 0.42 17.58 14.96
CA LYS A 166 -0.80 18.12 14.33
C LYS A 166 -0.44 18.85 13.04
N GLY A 167 -1.25 18.63 12.01
CA GLY A 167 -1.14 19.33 10.74
C GLY A 167 -0.34 18.57 9.68
N HIS A 168 -0.15 19.23 8.55
CA HIS A 168 0.65 18.71 7.45
C HIS A 168 2.14 18.93 7.76
N PRO A 169 3.01 17.92 7.60
CA PRO A 169 4.42 18.05 7.94
C PRO A 169 5.07 19.12 7.04
N PRO A 170 5.67 20.19 7.60
CA PRO A 170 6.22 21.31 6.83
C PRO A 170 7.23 20.93 5.73
N PRO A 171 8.06 19.87 5.87
CA PRO A 171 8.94 19.43 4.79
C PRO A 171 8.21 19.00 3.52
N LEU A 172 6.93 18.64 3.62
CA LEU A 172 6.10 18.35 2.44
C LEU A 172 5.46 19.65 1.96
N ILE A 173 5.75 20.04 0.71
CA ILE A 173 5.30 21.33 0.17
C ILE A 173 3.85 21.23 -0.35
N SER A 174 3.55 20.21 -1.15
CA SER A 174 2.18 20.04 -1.69
C SER A 174 1.23 19.44 -0.64
N PRO A 175 -0.01 19.93 -0.53
CA PRO A 175 -1.03 19.34 0.34
C PRO A 175 -1.44 17.93 -0.07
N SER A 176 -1.13 17.50 -1.30
CA SER A 176 -1.34 16.13 -1.76
C SER A 176 -0.15 15.21 -1.46
N SER A 177 0.98 15.76 -1.00
CA SER A 177 2.14 14.99 -0.59
C SER A 177 1.93 14.40 0.81
N TYR A 178 2.27 13.13 1.00
CA TYR A 178 2.14 12.45 2.28
C TYR A 178 3.13 11.29 2.42
N VAL A 179 3.36 10.86 3.67
CA VAL A 179 4.20 9.72 4.01
C VAL A 179 3.32 8.56 4.51
N ARG A 180 3.58 7.35 4.03
CA ARG A 180 2.88 6.13 4.47
C ARG A 180 3.81 4.92 4.52
N LYS A 181 3.29 3.79 5.01
CA LYS A 181 3.94 2.48 4.90
C LYS A 181 4.07 2.08 3.42
N ASP A 182 5.13 1.36 3.06
CA ASP A 182 5.15 0.67 1.78
C ASP A 182 4.22 -0.56 1.86
N LEU A 183 3.23 -0.62 0.98
CA LEU A 183 2.17 -1.63 1.05
C LEU A 183 2.32 -2.64 -0.09
N THR A 184 1.99 -3.91 0.17
CA THR A 184 1.90 -4.94 -0.89
C THR A 184 0.78 -4.60 -1.88
N PRO A 185 0.79 -5.15 -3.10
CA PRO A 185 -0.31 -4.96 -4.04
C PRO A 185 -1.68 -5.32 -3.44
N HIS A 186 -1.73 -6.40 -2.66
CA HIS A 186 -2.94 -6.79 -1.94
C HIS A 186 -3.35 -5.77 -0.87
N GLN A 187 -2.42 -5.27 -0.06
CA GLN A 187 -2.72 -4.22 0.93
C GLN A 187 -3.16 -2.90 0.27
N LEU A 188 -2.63 -2.56 -0.91
CA LEU A 188 -3.07 -1.40 -1.69
C LEU A 188 -4.51 -1.58 -2.21
N MET A 189 -4.90 -2.79 -2.59
CA MET A 189 -6.28 -3.10 -2.96
C MET A 189 -7.24 -2.88 -1.78
N LEU A 190 -6.90 -3.43 -0.60
CA LEU A 190 -7.67 -3.20 0.64
C LEU A 190 -7.75 -1.70 1.00
N GLU A 191 -6.66 -0.95 0.80
CA GLU A 191 -6.66 0.49 1.04
C GLU A 191 -7.62 1.23 0.08
N ARG A 192 -7.70 0.82 -1.19
CA ARG A 192 -8.66 1.41 -2.15
C ARG A 192 -10.10 1.12 -1.75
N GLU A 193 -10.38 -0.11 -1.33
CA GLU A 193 -11.71 -0.51 -0.83
C GLU A 193 -12.10 0.29 0.40
N ALA A 194 -11.22 0.39 1.40
CA ALA A 194 -11.46 1.21 2.59
C ALA A 194 -11.66 2.70 2.26
N LYS A 195 -10.96 3.23 1.25
CA LYS A 195 -11.15 4.62 0.79
C LYS A 195 -12.52 4.81 0.16
N ASN A 196 -12.98 3.87 -0.65
CA ASN A 196 -14.32 3.90 -1.24
C ASN A 196 -15.40 3.78 -0.16
N GLU A 197 -15.21 2.90 0.82
CA GLU A 197 -16.14 2.75 1.94
C GLU A 197 -16.23 4.04 2.78
N ALA A 198 -15.09 4.63 3.13
CA ALA A 198 -15.04 5.90 3.87
C ALA A 198 -15.67 7.05 3.06
N LEU A 199 -15.44 7.09 1.75
CA LEU A 199 -16.06 8.06 0.85
C LEU A 199 -17.59 7.95 0.89
N THR A 200 -18.13 6.76 0.68
CA THR A 200 -19.58 6.50 0.72
C THR A 200 -20.19 6.89 2.06
N LYS A 201 -19.54 6.52 3.17
CA LYS A 201 -20.00 6.86 4.53
C LYS A 201 -19.94 8.36 4.83
N ASN A 202 -18.96 9.08 4.28
CA ASN A 202 -18.87 10.54 4.46
C ASN A 202 -19.89 11.28 3.61
N LEU A 203 -20.16 10.80 2.39
CA LEU A 203 -21.21 11.34 1.52
C LEU A 203 -22.58 11.16 2.17
N SER A 204 -22.88 9.98 2.71
CA SER A 204 -24.16 9.74 3.40
C SER A 204 -24.32 10.56 4.68
N ALA A 205 -23.23 10.81 5.41
CA ALA A 205 -23.24 11.64 6.61
C ALA A 205 -23.25 13.16 6.33
N GLY A 206 -23.00 13.58 5.08
CA GLY A 206 -22.84 14.99 4.70
C GLY A 206 -21.65 15.70 5.36
N LYS A 207 -20.76 14.96 6.02
CA LYS A 207 -19.61 15.45 6.80
C LYS A 207 -18.47 14.44 6.74
N ILE A 208 -17.24 14.91 6.84
CA ILE A 208 -16.06 14.02 6.93
C ILE A 208 -15.95 13.53 8.37
N ILE A 209 -16.42 12.30 8.60
CA ILE A 209 -16.36 11.58 9.88
C ILE A 209 -15.40 10.41 9.77
N PHE A 210 -15.32 9.76 8.62
CA PHE A 210 -14.51 8.59 8.37
C PHE A 210 -13.24 8.94 7.60
N GLY A 211 -12.14 8.30 7.95
CA GLY A 211 -10.88 8.35 7.23
C GLY A 211 -10.33 6.94 7.03
N VAL A 212 -9.19 6.83 6.35
CA VAL A 212 -8.49 5.55 6.16
C VAL A 212 -7.12 5.61 6.81
N ARG A 213 -6.78 4.57 7.55
CA ARG A 213 -5.45 4.38 8.16
C ARG A 213 -5.05 2.93 8.03
N ASP A 214 -3.85 2.69 7.51
CA ASP A 214 -3.28 1.34 7.35
C ASP A 214 -4.36 0.38 6.79
N TYR A 215 -4.94 0.71 5.63
CA TYR A 215 -6.01 -0.05 4.92
C TYR A 215 -7.30 -0.34 5.72
N THR A 216 -7.52 0.32 6.86
CA THR A 216 -8.75 0.21 7.66
C THR A 216 -9.49 1.55 7.76
N VAL A 217 -10.81 1.50 7.84
CA VAL A 217 -11.63 2.70 8.06
C VAL A 217 -11.59 3.09 9.53
N ILE A 218 -11.27 4.36 9.80
CA ILE A 218 -11.24 4.96 11.13
C ILE A 218 -12.30 6.06 11.24
N SER A 219 -12.80 6.30 12.45
CA SER A 219 -13.64 7.46 12.75
C SER A 219 -12.82 8.60 13.36
N TYR A 220 -13.10 9.83 12.94
CA TYR A 220 -12.60 11.04 13.56
C TYR A 220 -13.50 11.44 14.71
N ARG A 221 -12.90 11.87 15.82
CA ARG A 221 -13.64 12.39 16.98
C ARG A 221 -14.36 13.71 16.66
N THR A 222 -13.78 14.52 15.79
CA THR A 222 -14.31 15.83 15.40
C THR A 222 -14.70 15.79 13.93
N PRO A 223 -16.00 15.78 13.61
CA PRO A 223 -16.48 15.85 12.23
C PRO A 223 -15.98 17.13 11.55
N ARG A 224 -15.59 17.02 10.28
CA ARG A 224 -15.20 18.18 9.45
C ARG A 224 -16.26 18.44 8.37
N PRO A 225 -16.42 19.70 7.91
CA PRO A 225 -17.31 19.99 6.80
C PRO A 225 -16.88 19.25 5.53
N LEU A 226 -17.86 18.87 4.71
CA LEU A 226 -17.63 18.24 3.42
C LEU A 226 -17.20 19.31 2.39
N PRO A 227 -16.05 19.17 1.71
CA PRO A 227 -15.67 20.08 0.64
C PRO A 227 -16.68 20.06 -0.53
N GLN A 228 -16.83 21.18 -1.24
CA GLN A 228 -17.74 21.33 -2.39
C GLN A 228 -17.52 20.28 -3.50
N ASP A 229 -16.27 19.83 -3.68
CA ASP A 229 -15.88 18.86 -4.69
C ASP A 229 -15.67 17.44 -4.14
N TYR A 230 -16.17 17.16 -2.95
CA TYR A 230 -15.99 15.86 -2.33
C TYR A 230 -16.71 14.76 -3.13
N GLY A 231 -15.98 13.69 -3.49
CA GLY A 231 -16.51 12.60 -4.30
C GLY A 231 -16.53 12.85 -5.81
N LYS A 232 -16.16 14.05 -6.29
CA LYS A 232 -16.00 14.30 -7.73
C LYS A 232 -14.69 13.68 -8.24
N THR A 233 -14.72 13.10 -9.44
CA THR A 233 -13.51 12.60 -10.10
C THR A 233 -12.57 13.76 -10.44
N HIS A 234 -11.28 13.46 -10.60
CA HIS A 234 -10.26 14.48 -10.91
C HIS A 234 -10.60 15.25 -12.21
N GLU A 235 -11.17 14.57 -13.20
CA GLU A 235 -11.63 15.17 -14.46
C GLU A 235 -12.79 16.15 -14.23
N ALA A 236 -13.82 15.72 -13.50
CA ALA A 236 -14.95 16.58 -13.13
C ALA A 236 -14.50 17.79 -12.30
N ARG A 237 -13.53 17.60 -11.39
CA ARG A 237 -12.97 18.67 -10.55
C ARG A 237 -12.19 19.71 -11.35
N THR A 238 -11.50 19.28 -12.40
CA THR A 238 -10.75 20.21 -13.27
C THR A 238 -11.70 21.03 -14.13
N GLN A 239 -12.82 20.45 -14.56
CA GLN A 239 -13.88 21.13 -15.31
C GLN A 239 -14.65 22.15 -14.44
N THR A 240 -15.04 21.83 -13.20
CA THR A 240 -15.67 22.84 -12.31
C THR A 240 -14.74 24.00 -12.01
N ARG A 241 -13.45 23.74 -11.80
CA ARG A 241 -12.46 24.80 -11.52
C ARG A 241 -12.23 25.72 -12.72
N ALA A 242 -12.30 25.18 -13.94
CA ALA A 242 -12.26 25.98 -15.17
C ALA A 242 -13.55 26.80 -15.37
N ALA A 243 -14.72 26.24 -15.04
CA ALA A 243 -16.02 26.92 -15.13
C ALA A 243 -16.17 28.08 -14.11
N ASP A 244 -15.66 27.91 -12.88
CA ASP A 244 -15.63 28.97 -11.87
C ASP A 244 -14.65 30.09 -12.26
N GLN A 245 -13.55 29.77 -12.93
CA GLN A 245 -12.62 30.78 -13.45
C GLN A 245 -13.20 31.55 -14.64
N SER A 246 -14.06 30.94 -15.46
CA SER A 246 -14.79 31.65 -16.53
C SER A 246 -15.96 32.49 -16.02
N SER A 247 -16.45 32.26 -14.79
CA SER A 247 -17.58 33.01 -14.23
C SER A 247 -17.16 34.25 -13.42
N ALA A 248 -15.87 34.39 -13.10
CA ALA A 248 -15.35 35.52 -12.32
C ALA A 248 -14.77 36.67 -13.18
N GLY A 249 -14.91 36.60 -14.51
CA GLY A 249 -14.31 37.57 -15.44
C GLY A 249 -15.27 38.04 -16.54
N SER A 250 -16.35 38.75 -16.20
CA SER A 250 -16.96 39.74 -17.10
C SER A 250 -18.01 40.58 -16.36
N LEU A 251 -17.55 41.66 -15.75
CA LEU A 251 -18.34 42.88 -15.58
C LEU A 251 -17.83 43.91 -16.60
N SER A 252 -18.44 44.01 -17.78
CA SER A 252 -18.70 45.28 -18.47
C SER A 252 -19.48 45.11 -19.78
N SER A 253 -20.61 45.83 -19.84
CA SER A 253 -21.19 46.55 -20.99
C SER A 253 -21.71 45.82 -22.25
N THR A 254 -23.05 45.82 -22.31
CA THR A 254 -23.97 46.22 -23.42
C THR A 254 -24.23 45.32 -24.64
N PRO A 255 -25.50 45.25 -25.11
CA PRO A 255 -25.95 44.31 -26.14
C PRO A 255 -25.95 44.94 -27.55
N LEU A 256 -25.69 44.14 -28.59
CA LEU A 256 -26.07 44.50 -29.95
C LEU A 256 -26.59 43.27 -30.70
N SER A 257 -27.85 43.35 -31.09
CA SER A 257 -28.56 42.41 -31.97
C SER A 257 -28.11 42.62 -33.43
N SER A 258 -27.93 41.55 -34.22
CA SER A 258 -28.54 41.41 -35.56
C SER A 258 -28.16 40.09 -36.28
N VAL A 259 -29.21 39.34 -36.65
CA VAL A 259 -29.51 38.54 -37.86
C VAL A 259 -28.49 37.58 -38.53
N SER A 260 -28.96 36.33 -38.63
CA SER A 260 -29.05 35.40 -39.78
C SER A 260 -27.89 35.22 -40.76
N ASP A 261 -27.44 33.97 -40.95
CA ASP A 261 -27.81 33.18 -42.14
C ASP A 261 -27.35 31.71 -42.06
N ALA A 262 -28.17 30.84 -42.65
CA ALA A 262 -28.02 29.39 -42.69
C ALA A 262 -27.28 28.92 -43.95
N HIS A 263 -26.46 27.87 -43.87
CA HIS A 263 -26.29 26.89 -44.95
C HIS A 263 -25.81 25.53 -44.43
N SER A 264 -26.54 24.49 -44.80
CA SER A 264 -26.26 23.06 -44.60
C SER A 264 -25.11 22.56 -45.48
N ALA A 265 -24.28 21.64 -44.96
CA ALA A 265 -23.70 20.52 -45.73
C ALA A 265 -23.14 19.43 -44.81
N ALA A 266 -23.25 18.19 -45.29
CA ALA A 266 -23.16 16.89 -44.60
C ALA A 266 -21.71 16.40 -44.31
N PRO A 267 -21.52 15.21 -43.66
CA PRO A 267 -20.30 14.85 -42.94
C PRO A 267 -19.28 14.08 -43.79
N SER A 268 -18.00 14.16 -43.42
CA SER A 268 -16.93 13.35 -44.01
C SER A 268 -16.36 12.37 -42.99
N SER A 269 -16.48 11.09 -43.31
CA SER A 269 -15.83 9.95 -42.67
C SER A 269 -14.33 9.96 -42.93
N SER A 270 -13.52 9.66 -41.90
CA SER A 270 -12.11 9.32 -42.09
C SER A 270 -11.70 8.18 -41.17
N THR A 271 -11.48 7.03 -41.80
CA THR A 271 -11.00 5.76 -41.28
C THR A 271 -9.55 5.90 -40.81
N ARG A 272 -9.26 5.60 -39.54
CA ARG A 272 -7.89 5.53 -39.02
C ARG A 272 -7.50 4.08 -38.70
N ALA A 273 -6.53 3.58 -39.46
CA ALA A 273 -5.90 2.27 -39.31
C ALA A 273 -5.08 2.13 -38.01
N PRO A 274 -4.86 0.90 -37.50
CA PRO A 274 -4.09 0.63 -36.28
C PRO A 274 -2.56 0.60 -36.53
N PRO A 275 -1.72 1.00 -35.55
CA PRO A 275 -0.27 0.94 -35.70
C PRO A 275 0.31 -0.47 -35.46
N SER A 276 1.35 -0.72 -36.27
CA SER A 276 2.19 -1.91 -36.44
C SER A 276 2.88 -2.41 -35.16
N VAL A 277 2.96 -3.74 -35.05
CA VAL A 277 3.72 -4.51 -34.06
C VAL A 277 5.12 -4.77 -34.63
N SER A 278 6.18 -4.31 -33.95
CA SER A 278 7.55 -4.73 -34.24
C SER A 278 8.07 -5.67 -33.15
N HIS A 279 8.19 -6.95 -33.51
CA HIS A 279 8.91 -7.97 -32.76
C HIS A 279 10.42 -7.73 -32.83
N VAL A 280 11.13 -7.81 -31.70
CA VAL A 280 12.59 -7.97 -31.66
C VAL A 280 12.91 -9.26 -30.94
N THR A 281 13.45 -10.22 -31.70
CA THR A 281 13.85 -11.55 -31.27
C THR A 281 15.30 -11.53 -30.76
N THR A 282 15.53 -12.24 -29.65
CA THR A 282 16.84 -12.53 -29.04
C THR A 282 17.67 -13.54 -29.85
N ARG A 283 19.01 -13.43 -29.86
CA ARG A 283 19.93 -14.61 -29.86
C ARG A 283 21.39 -14.31 -29.47
N THR A 284 21.76 -14.86 -28.30
CA THR A 284 22.99 -15.60 -27.91
C THR A 284 24.39 -15.31 -28.50
N LYS A 285 25.30 -14.91 -27.58
CA LYS A 285 26.54 -15.59 -27.11
C LYS A 285 27.57 -16.14 -28.14
N ARG A 286 28.82 -15.67 -28.04
CA ARG A 286 30.02 -16.54 -27.98
C ARG A 286 31.26 -15.82 -27.42
N ASP A 287 32.00 -16.55 -26.60
CA ASP A 287 33.20 -16.18 -25.83
C ASP A 287 34.50 -16.20 -26.67
N HIS A 288 35.42 -15.24 -26.38
CA HIS A 288 36.91 -15.34 -26.21
C HIS A 288 37.86 -15.85 -27.35
N PRO A 289 39.22 -15.65 -27.29
CA PRO A 289 40.11 -15.02 -26.28
C PRO A 289 41.21 -14.08 -26.93
N PRO A 290 42.48 -13.92 -26.45
CA PRO A 290 43.12 -12.60 -26.32
C PRO A 290 44.35 -12.40 -27.24
N LYS A 291 44.94 -11.20 -27.20
CA LYS A 291 46.38 -10.95 -27.36
C LYS A 291 46.74 -9.66 -26.62
#